data_AF-A0A9D2QG49-F1
#
_entry.id   AF-A0A9D2QG49-F1
#
_cell.length_a   1.000
_cell.length_b   1.000
_cell.length_c   1.000
_cell.angle_alpha   90.00
_cell.angle_beta   90.00
_cell.angle_gamma   90.00
#
_symmetry.space_group_name_H-M   'P 1'
#
loop_
_entity.id
_entity.type
_entity.pdbx_description
1 polymer ?
#
loop_
_entity_poly.entity_id
_entity_poly.type
_entity_poly.pdbx_seq_one_letter_code
_entity_poly.pdbx_strand_id
1 'polypeptide(L)'
;MSKIAIVTDSNSGITQAQAEELGIYVLPMPFMIGGETYFEGINLSQEEFYEKLRTGVPVSTSQPTPDSVLRLWRRLLLDYDEIVHIPMSSGLSGSCQTAMMLADDFDGRVQVVNNQRISITQRRSVIDAIHMAEKGMDAVEIREFLEKDKFNSSIYIMVDTLFYLKKGGRITPAAAALGTLLRLKPVLQIQ
;
A
#
# COMPACT_ATOMS: atom_id res chain seq x y z
N MET A 1 18.88 20.89 -6.49
CA MET A 1 18.33 19.52 -6.57
C MET A 1 16.82 19.65 -6.56
N SER A 2 16.13 18.82 -7.35
CA SER A 2 14.67 18.75 -7.37
C SER A 2 14.15 18.39 -5.97
N LYS A 3 13.10 19.07 -5.52
CA LYS A 3 12.46 18.76 -4.24
C LYS A 3 11.40 17.67 -4.47
N ILE A 4 11.68 16.46 -4.00
CA ILE A 4 10.85 15.28 -4.25
C ILE A 4 9.98 14.95 -3.04
N ALA A 5 8.68 14.75 -3.25
CA ALA A 5 7.79 14.20 -2.24
C ALA A 5 7.72 12.67 -2.37
N ILE A 6 7.99 11.96 -1.28
CA ILE A 6 7.77 10.51 -1.20
C ILE A 6 6.37 10.26 -0.66
N VAL A 7 5.59 9.46 -1.40
CA VAL A 7 4.21 9.11 -1.06
C VAL A 7 4.08 7.60 -1.01
N THR A 8 3.37 7.08 -0.03
CA THR A 8 2.96 5.67 0.04
C THR A 8 1.50 5.56 0.46
N ASP A 9 1.02 4.36 0.79
CA ASP A 9 -0.30 4.14 1.34
C ASP A 9 -0.26 3.39 2.68
N SER A 10 -1.40 3.33 3.37
CA SER A 10 -1.46 2.76 4.73
C SER A 10 -1.09 1.27 4.80
N ASN A 11 -1.11 0.52 3.68
CA ASN A 11 -0.64 -0.88 3.69
C ASN A 11 0.88 -1.01 3.85
N SER A 12 1.64 0.08 3.79
CA SER A 12 3.05 0.09 4.19
C SER A 12 3.23 -0.16 5.69
N GLY A 13 2.18 0.06 6.49
CA GLY A 13 2.26 0.04 7.95
C GLY A 13 2.93 1.28 8.53
N ILE A 14 3.18 2.32 7.73
CA ILE A 14 3.61 3.64 8.22
C ILE A 14 2.36 4.43 8.63
N THR A 15 2.29 4.80 9.90
CA THR A 15 1.21 5.64 10.44
C THR A 15 1.37 7.10 10.00
N GLN A 16 0.31 7.91 10.12
CA GLN A 16 0.37 9.35 9.82
C GLN A 16 1.42 10.07 10.67
N ALA A 17 1.54 9.72 11.96
CA ALA A 17 2.57 10.29 12.84
C ALA A 17 3.99 9.93 12.39
N GLN A 18 4.24 8.67 12.04
CA GLN A 18 5.55 8.25 11.50
C GLN A 18 5.84 8.89 10.14
N ALA A 19 4.81 9.14 9.33
CA ALA A 19 4.97 9.82 8.05
C ALA A 19 5.46 11.26 8.24
N GLU A 20 4.91 11.97 9.23
CA GLU A 20 5.35 13.32 9.62
C GLU A 20 6.82 13.32 10.09
N GLU A 21 7.20 12.39 10.97
CA GLU A 21 8.59 12.24 11.44
C GLU A 21 9.57 11.94 10.30
N LEU A 22 9.15 11.16 9.30
CA LEU A 22 9.95 10.79 8.14
C LEU A 22 9.93 11.83 7.01
N GLY A 23 9.07 12.85 7.08
CA GLY A 23 8.90 13.83 6.01
C GLY A 23 8.26 13.27 4.74
N ILE A 24 7.40 12.27 4.86
CA ILE A 24 6.69 11.62 3.74
C ILE A 24 5.17 11.79 3.86
N TYR A 25 4.43 11.30 2.86
CA TYR A 25 2.97 11.34 2.86
C TYR A 25 2.37 9.93 2.73
N VAL A 26 1.38 9.62 3.57
CA VAL A 26 0.65 8.35 3.53
C VAL A 26 -0.78 8.59 3.06
N LEU A 27 -1.14 8.03 1.91
CA LEU A 27 -2.50 8.00 1.42
C LEU A 27 -3.32 6.96 2.21
N PRO A 28 -4.36 7.37 2.94
CA PRO A 28 -5.19 6.43 3.70
C PRO A 28 -5.97 5.50 2.77
N MET A 29 -5.91 4.20 3.03
CA MET A 29 -6.67 3.19 2.27
C MET A 29 -8.01 2.91 2.97
N PRO A 30 -9.14 3.06 2.28
CA PRO A 30 -10.45 2.87 2.88
C PRO A 30 -10.78 1.38 3.10
N PHE A 31 -11.46 1.10 4.20
CA PHE A 31 -12.14 -0.18 4.44
C PHE A 31 -13.54 0.06 4.99
N MET A 32 -14.43 -0.90 4.77
CA MET A 32 -15.85 -0.76 5.12
C MET A 32 -16.22 -1.79 6.16
N ILE A 33 -16.96 -1.35 7.17
CA ILE A 33 -17.54 -2.23 8.19
C ILE A 33 -19.04 -1.94 8.25
N GLY A 34 -19.85 -2.90 7.84
CA GLY A 34 -21.31 -2.75 7.87
C GLY A 34 -21.85 -1.66 6.93
N GLY A 35 -21.13 -1.33 5.87
CA GLY A 35 -21.50 -0.29 4.90
C GLY A 35 -20.89 1.08 5.18
N GLU A 36 -20.33 1.30 6.37
CA GLU A 36 -19.66 2.54 6.75
C GLU A 36 -18.17 2.53 6.37
N THR A 37 -17.63 3.65 5.90
CA THR A 37 -16.21 3.78 5.48
C THR A 37 -15.32 4.23 6.64
N TYR A 38 -14.21 3.53 6.82
CA TYR A 38 -13.19 3.78 7.84
C TYR A 38 -11.79 3.86 7.25
N PHE A 39 -10.90 4.48 8.02
CA PHE A 39 -9.48 4.65 7.74
C PHE A 39 -8.69 4.40 9.02
N GLU A 40 -7.67 3.55 8.91
CA GLU A 40 -6.86 3.07 10.03
C GLU A 40 -6.15 4.23 10.72
N GLY A 41 -6.30 4.33 12.04
CA GLY A 41 -5.66 5.36 12.85
C GLY A 41 -6.19 6.78 12.60
N ILE A 42 -7.27 6.95 11.83
CA ILE A 42 -7.92 8.24 11.58
C ILE A 42 -9.29 8.27 12.25
N ASN A 43 -10.17 7.34 11.89
CA ASN A 43 -11.52 7.25 12.46
C ASN A 43 -11.87 5.84 12.97
N LEU A 44 -10.88 4.94 13.02
CA LEU A 44 -10.97 3.64 13.67
C LEU A 44 -9.60 3.19 14.19
N SER A 45 -9.56 2.78 15.46
CA SER A 45 -8.41 2.12 16.07
C SER A 45 -8.33 0.64 15.70
N GLN A 46 -7.17 0.03 15.95
CA GLN A 46 -6.97 -1.41 15.74
C GLN A 46 -7.83 -2.24 16.70
N GLU A 47 -7.98 -1.78 17.94
CA GLU A 47 -8.80 -2.41 18.97
C GLU A 47 -10.28 -2.44 18.54
N GLU A 48 -10.83 -1.29 18.15
CA GLU A 48 -12.21 -1.18 17.65
C GLU A 48 -12.44 -2.02 16.39
N PHE A 49 -11.43 -2.10 15.51
CA PHE A 49 -11.49 -2.97 14.33
C PHE A 49 -11.71 -4.44 14.73
N TYR A 50 -10.90 -4.96 15.66
CA TYR A 50 -11.02 -6.35 16.10
C TYR A 50 -12.31 -6.62 16.90
N GLU A 51 -12.80 -5.64 17.67
CA GLU A 51 -14.11 -5.73 18.31
C GLU A 51 -15.23 -5.87 17.28
N LYS A 52 -15.28 -4.98 16.28
CA LYS A 52 -16.26 -5.05 15.18
C LYS A 52 -16.11 -6.31 14.32
N LEU A 53 -14.89 -6.82 14.15
CA LEU A 53 -14.66 -8.06 13.41
C LEU A 53 -15.25 -9.28 14.13
N ARG A 54 -15.17 -9.31 15.47
CA ARG A 54 -15.73 -10.39 16.30
C ARG A 54 -17.25 -10.41 16.31
N THR A 55 -17.92 -9.27 16.08
CA THR A 55 -19.38 -9.21 15.98
C THR A 55 -19.93 -9.77 14.66
N GLY A 56 -19.06 -10.25 13.75
CA GLY A 56 -19.46 -10.90 12.50
C GLY A 56 -19.98 -9.93 11.43
N VAL A 57 -19.84 -8.62 11.65
CA VAL A 57 -20.26 -7.58 10.71
C VAL A 57 -19.43 -7.72 9.41
N PRO A 58 -20.04 -7.56 8.22
CA PRO A 58 -19.29 -7.62 6.96
C PRO A 58 -18.17 -6.58 6.93
N VAL A 59 -16.96 -7.06 6.66
CA VAL A 59 -15.77 -6.24 6.43
C VAL A 59 -15.28 -6.44 5.00
N SER A 60 -14.96 -5.34 4.32
CA SER A 60 -14.31 -5.33 3.01
C SER A 60 -13.31 -4.17 2.91
N THR A 61 -12.47 -4.18 1.88
CA THR A 61 -11.51 -3.11 1.60
C THR A 61 -11.78 -2.52 0.21
N SER A 62 -11.38 -1.28 -0.02
CA SER A 62 -11.41 -0.66 -1.35
C SER A 62 -10.12 0.12 -1.60
N GLN A 63 -9.88 0.42 -2.87
CA GLN A 63 -8.80 1.35 -3.23
C GLN A 63 -9.23 2.80 -2.95
N PRO A 64 -8.28 3.73 -2.78
CA PRO A 64 -8.59 5.14 -2.66
C PRO A 64 -9.31 5.64 -3.91
N THR A 65 -10.16 6.65 -3.74
CA THR A 65 -10.83 7.26 -4.89
C THR A 65 -9.80 7.99 -5.76
N PRO A 66 -9.96 7.99 -7.11
CA PRO A 66 -9.08 8.75 -7.99
C PRO A 66 -8.92 10.21 -7.58
N ASP A 67 -10.02 10.82 -7.15
CA ASP A 67 -10.08 12.18 -6.65
C ASP A 67 -9.25 12.41 -5.36
N SER A 68 -9.17 11.42 -4.46
CA SER A 68 -8.29 11.51 -3.28
C SER A 68 -6.81 11.45 -3.66
N VAL A 69 -6.45 10.61 -4.64
CA VAL A 69 -5.09 10.53 -5.19
C VAL A 69 -4.70 11.87 -5.85
N LEU A 70 -5.55 12.36 -6.75
CA LEU A 70 -5.32 13.61 -7.49
C LEU A 70 -5.22 14.81 -6.56
N ARG A 71 -6.09 14.93 -5.55
CA ARG A 71 -6.00 16.00 -4.55
C ARG A 71 -4.67 15.98 -3.81
N LEU A 72 -4.21 14.81 -3.38
CA LEU A 72 -2.93 14.69 -2.70
C LEU A 72 -1.80 15.16 -3.60
N TRP A 73 -1.70 14.64 -4.83
CA TRP A 73 -0.62 15.01 -5.74
C TRP A 73 -0.65 16.49 -6.12
N ARG A 74 -1.81 17.03 -6.48
CA ARG A 74 -1.95 18.47 -6.80
C ARG A 74 -1.51 19.35 -5.65
N ARG A 75 -1.88 19.00 -4.41
CA ARG A 75 -1.44 19.74 -3.21
C ARG A 75 0.08 19.68 -3.05
N LEU A 76 0.68 18.49 -3.20
CA LEU A 76 2.13 18.32 -3.04
C LEU A 76 2.91 19.05 -4.14
N LEU A 77 2.44 19.05 -5.38
CA LEU A 77 3.11 19.71 -6.49
C LEU A 77 3.07 21.25 -6.44
N LEU A 78 2.42 21.85 -5.43
CA LEU A 78 2.57 23.27 -5.09
C LEU A 78 3.91 23.55 -4.39
N ASP A 79 4.40 22.59 -3.61
CA ASP A 79 5.58 22.74 -2.75
C ASP A 79 6.76 21.86 -3.18
N TYR A 80 6.53 20.91 -4.09
CA TYR A 80 7.49 19.92 -4.58
C TYR A 80 7.54 19.92 -6.11
N ASP A 81 8.72 19.64 -6.65
CA ASP A 81 8.94 19.59 -8.09
C ASP A 81 8.42 18.26 -8.66
N GLU A 82 8.65 17.16 -7.94
CA GLU A 82 8.33 15.79 -8.34
C GLU A 82 7.74 14.96 -7.18
N ILE A 83 7.06 13.86 -7.54
CA ILE A 83 6.49 12.88 -6.61
C ILE A 83 6.97 11.49 -6.97
N VAL A 84 7.43 10.74 -5.97
CA VAL A 84 7.57 9.27 -6.04
C VAL A 84 6.44 8.65 -5.23
N HIS A 85 5.50 8.00 -5.90
CA HIS A 85 4.37 7.32 -5.26
C HIS A 85 4.59 5.80 -5.25
N ILE A 86 4.68 5.21 -4.06
CA ILE A 86 4.96 3.80 -3.81
C ILE A 86 3.70 3.12 -3.25
N PRO A 87 2.75 2.72 -4.12
CA PRO A 87 1.53 2.03 -3.72
C PRO A 87 1.81 0.56 -3.38
N MET A 88 0.86 -0.07 -2.71
CA MET A 88 0.86 -1.49 -2.43
C MET A 88 0.91 -2.31 -3.73
N SER A 89 1.40 -3.55 -3.61
CA SER A 89 1.54 -4.51 -4.69
C SER A 89 0.34 -4.55 -5.64
N SER A 90 0.61 -4.42 -6.94
CA SER A 90 -0.38 -4.57 -8.02
C SER A 90 -0.97 -5.98 -8.09
N GLY A 91 -0.30 -6.99 -7.51
CA GLY A 91 -0.85 -8.33 -7.34
C GLY A 91 -1.97 -8.45 -6.30
N LEU A 92 -2.13 -7.44 -5.43
CA LEU A 92 -3.10 -7.47 -4.32
C LEU A 92 -4.23 -6.44 -4.48
N SER A 93 -4.01 -5.38 -5.27
CA SER A 93 -4.92 -4.26 -5.45
C SER A 93 -4.76 -3.56 -6.81
N GLY A 94 -5.86 -3.03 -7.35
CA GLY A 94 -5.88 -2.18 -8.53
C GLY A 94 -5.44 -0.72 -8.29
N SER A 95 -5.10 -0.37 -7.04
CA SER A 95 -4.66 0.99 -6.66
C SER A 95 -3.41 1.43 -7.43
N CYS A 96 -2.43 0.53 -7.61
CA CYS A 96 -1.22 0.82 -8.38
C CYS A 96 -1.55 1.14 -9.85
N GLN A 97 -2.40 0.34 -10.49
CA GLN A 97 -2.80 0.58 -11.89
C GLN A 97 -3.57 1.88 -12.05
N THR A 98 -4.47 2.16 -11.11
CA THR A 98 -5.24 3.41 -11.09
C THR A 98 -4.32 4.60 -10.94
N ALA A 99 -3.35 4.53 -10.02
CA ALA A 99 -2.36 5.59 -9.83
C ALA A 99 -1.51 5.80 -11.09
N MET A 100 -0.99 4.74 -11.72
CA MET A 100 -0.22 4.86 -12.96
C MET A 100 -1.00 5.59 -14.05
N MET A 101 -2.26 5.20 -14.27
CA MET A 101 -3.14 5.87 -15.26
C MET A 101 -3.36 7.35 -14.94
N LEU A 102 -3.51 7.71 -13.66
CA LEU A 102 -3.69 9.12 -13.26
C LEU A 102 -2.40 9.94 -13.39
N ALA A 103 -1.23 9.29 -13.29
CA ALA A 103 0.07 9.96 -13.36
C ALA A 103 0.41 10.44 -14.78
N ASP A 104 -0.22 9.86 -15.82
CA ASP A 104 -0.07 10.27 -17.22
C ASP A 104 -0.45 11.75 -17.44
N ASP A 105 -1.35 12.31 -16.61
CA ASP A 105 -1.81 13.70 -16.68
C ASP A 105 -0.86 14.71 -15.99
N PHE A 106 0.30 14.28 -15.49
CA PHE A 106 1.22 15.11 -14.68
C PHE A 106 2.56 15.41 -15.35
N ASP A 107 2.66 15.29 -16.68
CA ASP A 107 3.85 15.66 -17.46
C ASP A 107 5.16 15.04 -16.91
N GLY A 108 5.09 13.82 -16.38
CA GLY A 108 6.23 13.11 -15.79
C GLY A 108 6.64 13.55 -14.38
N ARG A 109 5.95 14.53 -13.77
CA ARG A 109 6.22 14.98 -12.39
C ARG A 109 5.78 13.97 -11.32
N VAL A 110 4.95 12.98 -11.67
CA VAL A 110 4.52 11.92 -10.77
C VAL A 110 5.03 10.59 -11.29
N GLN A 111 5.88 9.93 -10.49
CA GLN A 111 6.43 8.61 -10.77
C GLN A 111 5.82 7.58 -9.83
N VAL A 112 4.93 6.76 -10.37
CA VAL A 112 4.31 5.65 -9.63
C VAL A 112 5.20 4.43 -9.74
N VAL A 113 5.55 3.82 -8.61
CA VAL A 113 6.47 2.68 -8.52
C VAL A 113 5.69 1.38 -8.39
N ASN A 114 5.66 0.54 -9.42
CA ASN A 114 5.09 -0.81 -9.31
C ASN A 114 6.08 -1.76 -8.62
N ASN A 115 6.27 -1.54 -7.34
CA ASN A 115 7.31 -2.18 -6.53
C ASN A 115 6.94 -3.61 -6.08
N GLN A 116 5.73 -4.11 -6.36
CA GLN A 116 5.22 -5.46 -5.98
C GLN A 116 5.28 -5.78 -4.47
N ARG A 117 5.51 -4.79 -3.60
CA ARG A 117 5.67 -5.00 -2.15
C ARG A 117 4.44 -4.56 -1.35
N ILE A 118 4.35 -5.01 -0.11
CA ILE A 118 3.32 -4.63 0.88
C ILE A 118 3.93 -4.67 2.28
N SER A 119 3.30 -4.03 3.26
CA SER A 119 3.71 -4.11 4.67
C SER A 119 5.18 -3.68 4.85
N ILE A 120 5.94 -4.42 5.67
CA ILE A 120 7.32 -4.06 6.02
C ILE A 120 8.25 -3.93 4.80
N THR A 121 8.00 -4.67 3.72
CA THR A 121 8.83 -4.62 2.52
C THR A 121 8.52 -3.37 1.69
N GLN A 122 7.26 -2.91 1.67
CA GLN A 122 6.88 -1.62 1.09
C GLN A 122 7.44 -0.46 1.92
N ARG A 123 7.34 -0.54 3.26
CA ARG A 123 7.99 0.42 4.17
C ARG A 123 9.48 0.54 3.88
N ARG A 124 10.17 -0.58 3.64
CA ARG A 124 11.59 -0.56 3.31
C ARG A 124 11.85 0.24 2.03
N SER A 125 11.05 0.04 0.98
CA SER A 125 11.18 0.79 -0.26
C SER A 125 10.90 2.29 -0.11
N VAL A 126 10.01 2.68 0.80
CA VAL A 126 9.82 4.09 1.17
C VAL A 126 11.08 4.68 1.81
N ILE A 127 11.69 3.97 2.76
CA ILE A 127 12.94 4.39 3.39
C ILE A 127 14.10 4.45 2.39
N ASP A 128 14.19 3.49 1.47
CA ASP A 128 15.21 3.53 0.41
C ASP A 128 14.98 4.72 -0.54
N ALA A 129 13.72 5.05 -0.86
CA ALA A 129 13.37 6.23 -1.67
C ALA A 129 13.80 7.55 -1.02
N ILE A 130 13.59 7.71 0.29
CA ILE A 130 14.07 8.87 1.05
C ILE A 130 15.59 9.02 0.89
N HIS A 131 16.35 7.95 1.16
CA HIS A 131 17.81 8.00 1.06
C HIS A 131 18.32 8.26 -0.36
N MET A 132 17.60 7.78 -1.39
CA MET A 132 17.95 8.04 -2.79
C MET A 132 17.70 9.51 -3.16
N ALA A 133 16.58 10.09 -2.71
CA ALA A 133 16.30 11.51 -2.89
C ALA A 133 17.33 12.40 -2.17
N GLU A 134 17.73 12.03 -0.94
CA GLU A 134 18.80 12.73 -0.20
C GLU A 134 20.16 12.69 -0.90
N LYS A 135 20.41 11.65 -1.69
CA LYS A 135 21.61 11.53 -2.55
C LYS A 135 21.51 12.29 -3.86
N GLY A 136 20.37 12.95 -4.11
CA GLY A 136 20.15 13.78 -5.29
C GLY A 136 19.65 13.04 -6.52
N MET A 137 19.16 11.80 -6.38
CA MET A 137 18.48 11.09 -7.48
C MET A 137 17.13 11.76 -7.78
N ASP A 138 16.73 11.77 -9.05
CA ASP A 138 15.41 12.25 -9.48
C ASP A 138 14.30 11.19 -9.29
N ALA A 139 13.04 11.57 -9.52
CA ALA A 139 11.92 10.65 -9.29
C ALA A 139 11.91 9.46 -10.27
N VAL A 140 12.42 9.63 -11.49
CA VAL A 140 12.50 8.58 -12.51
C VAL A 140 13.55 7.56 -12.11
N GLU A 141 14.74 8.01 -11.72
CA GLU A 141 15.84 7.17 -11.25
C GLU A 141 15.43 6.35 -10.02
N ILE A 142 14.72 6.96 -9.06
CA ILE A 142 14.20 6.27 -7.87
C ILE A 142 13.19 5.19 -8.26
N ARG A 143 12.23 5.52 -9.14
CA ARG A 143 11.23 4.55 -9.63
C ARG A 143 11.93 3.36 -10.29
N GLU A 144 12.84 3.61 -11.22
CA GLU A 144 13.53 2.56 -11.97
C GLU A 144 14.35 1.65 -11.06
N PHE A 145 15.05 2.21 -10.07
CA PHE A 145 15.77 1.42 -9.08
C PHE A 145 14.83 0.51 -8.29
N LEU A 146 13.75 1.06 -7.73
CA LEU A 146 12.81 0.30 -6.90
C LEU A 146 12.04 -0.76 -7.69
N GLU A 147 11.73 -0.51 -8.96
CA GLU A 147 11.09 -1.50 -9.82
C GLU A 147 12.06 -2.63 -10.21
N LYS A 148 13.34 -2.33 -10.38
CA LYS A 148 14.38 -3.35 -10.59
C LYS A 148 14.59 -4.21 -9.34
N ASP A 149 14.48 -3.62 -8.15
CA ASP A 149 14.66 -4.31 -6.87
C ASP A 149 13.40 -5.05 -6.37
N LYS A 150 12.26 -4.91 -7.05
CA LYS A 150 10.93 -5.33 -6.53
C LYS A 150 10.89 -6.73 -5.89
N PHE A 151 11.51 -7.73 -6.52
CA PHE A 151 11.50 -9.14 -6.06
C PHE A 151 12.68 -9.54 -5.17
N ASN A 152 13.55 -8.60 -4.81
CA ASN A 152 14.66 -8.83 -3.89
C ASN A 152 14.24 -8.78 -2.40
N SER A 153 12.97 -9.11 -2.14
CA SER A 153 12.38 -9.20 -0.81
C SER A 153 11.23 -10.21 -0.87
N SER A 154 10.94 -10.87 0.24
CA SER A 154 9.81 -11.80 0.34
C SER A 154 9.20 -11.76 1.72
N ILE A 155 7.89 -12.01 1.79
CA ILE A 155 7.17 -12.16 3.05
C ILE A 155 6.66 -13.59 3.12
N TYR A 156 6.94 -14.26 4.22
CA TYR A 156 6.34 -15.55 4.56
C TYR A 156 5.35 -15.34 5.69
N ILE A 157 4.12 -15.81 5.50
CA ILE A 157 3.06 -15.70 6.52
C ILE A 157 2.46 -17.07 6.84
N MET A 158 2.00 -17.20 8.07
CA MET A 158 1.09 -18.25 8.51
C MET A 158 -0.11 -17.55 9.16
N VAL A 159 -1.31 -18.03 8.87
CA VAL A 159 -2.55 -17.49 9.42
C VAL A 159 -3.32 -18.56 10.16
N ASP A 160 -4.10 -18.16 11.16
CA ASP A 160 -4.95 -19.11 11.89
C ASP A 160 -6.10 -19.64 11.05
N THR A 161 -6.56 -18.85 10.06
CA THR A 161 -7.60 -19.27 9.13
C THR A 161 -7.40 -18.65 7.75
N LEU A 162 -7.60 -19.47 6.70
CA LEU A 162 -7.63 -19.02 5.31
C LEU A 162 -8.97 -18.35 4.93
N PHE A 163 -9.95 -18.35 5.85
CA PHE A 163 -11.28 -17.81 5.61
C PHE A 163 -11.25 -16.36 5.08
N TYR A 164 -10.49 -15.47 5.72
CA TYR A 164 -10.45 -14.05 5.35
C TYR A 164 -9.74 -13.82 4.02
N LEU A 165 -8.64 -14.54 3.75
CA LEU A 165 -7.94 -14.48 2.46
C LEU A 165 -8.83 -14.95 1.31
N LYS A 166 -9.61 -16.03 1.52
CA LYS A 166 -10.58 -16.53 0.54
C LYS A 166 -11.73 -15.55 0.34
N LYS A 167 -12.32 -15.06 1.43
CA LYS A 167 -13.45 -14.10 1.39
C LYS A 167 -13.04 -12.80 0.70
N GLY A 168 -11.81 -12.35 0.92
CA GLY A 168 -11.23 -11.18 0.25
C GLY A 168 -10.76 -11.46 -1.18
N GLY A 169 -10.74 -12.70 -1.67
CA GLY A 169 -10.30 -13.04 -3.02
C GLY A 169 -8.79 -12.94 -3.25
N ARG A 170 -7.97 -12.92 -2.19
CA ARG A 170 -6.50 -12.79 -2.28
C ARG A 170 -5.77 -14.13 -2.28
N ILE A 171 -6.51 -15.24 -2.19
CA ILE A 171 -6.01 -16.59 -2.47
C ILE A 171 -7.01 -17.32 -3.38
N THR A 172 -6.53 -18.30 -4.14
CA THR A 172 -7.39 -19.11 -4.99
C THR A 172 -8.27 -20.06 -4.14
N PRO A 173 -9.48 -20.43 -4.63
CA PRO A 173 -10.32 -21.41 -3.95
C PRO A 173 -9.63 -22.75 -3.70
N ALA A 174 -8.76 -23.19 -4.62
CA ALA A 174 -7.98 -24.41 -4.50
C ALA A 174 -6.98 -24.35 -3.33
N ALA A 175 -6.25 -23.24 -3.19
CA ALA A 175 -5.34 -23.02 -2.06
C ALA A 175 -6.08 -23.02 -0.72
N ALA A 176 -7.29 -22.44 -0.67
CA ALA A 176 -8.11 -22.43 0.54
C ALA A 176 -8.62 -23.82 0.96
N ALA A 177 -8.95 -24.67 -0.01
CA ALA A 177 -9.46 -26.02 0.26
C ALA A 177 -8.38 -26.95 0.86
N LEU A 178 -7.14 -26.85 0.37
CA LEU A 178 -6.01 -27.66 0.86
C LEU A 178 -5.71 -27.42 2.34
N GLY A 179 -5.76 -26.16 2.81
CA GLY A 179 -5.55 -25.85 4.24
C GLY A 179 -6.66 -26.37 5.15
N THR A 180 -7.91 -26.37 4.68
CA THR A 180 -9.08 -26.72 5.52
C THR A 180 -9.25 -28.25 5.66
N LEU A 181 -9.01 -29.01 4.59
CA LEU A 181 -9.25 -30.46 4.57
C LEU A 181 -8.24 -31.24 5.44
N LEU A 182 -6.99 -30.75 5.53
CA LEU A 182 -5.89 -31.48 6.15
C LEU A 182 -5.52 -30.99 7.55
N ARG A 183 -6.23 -30.00 8.12
CA ARG A 183 -5.86 -29.28 9.35
C ARG A 183 -4.40 -28.78 9.33
N LEU A 184 -3.86 -28.53 8.14
CA LEU A 184 -2.51 -28.01 7.97
C LEU A 184 -2.55 -26.49 8.05
N LYS A 185 -1.55 -25.90 8.71
CA LYS A 185 -1.31 -24.45 8.65
C LYS A 185 -0.29 -24.17 7.53
N PRO A 186 -0.75 -23.82 6.30
CA PRO A 186 0.19 -23.58 5.21
C PRO A 186 1.02 -22.32 5.49
N VAL A 187 2.27 -22.37 5.06
CA VAL A 187 3.10 -21.17 4.91
C VAL A 187 2.81 -20.60 3.52
N LEU A 188 2.39 -19.33 3.47
CA LEU A 188 2.14 -18.60 2.24
C LEU A 188 3.30 -17.65 1.99
N GLN A 189 3.65 -17.45 0.72
CA GLN A 189 4.64 -16.47 0.29
C GLN A 189 3.93 -15.33 -0.44
N ILE A 190 4.32 -14.10 -0.12
CA ILE A 190 4.02 -12.90 -0.90
C ILE A 190 5.34 -12.47 -1.52
N GLN A 191 5.34 -12.35 -2.85
CA GLN A 191 6.48 -11.99 -3.68
C GLN A 191 6.31 -10.59 -4.22
#